data_AF-A0A3L7PZF0-F1
#
_entry.id   AF-A0A3L7PZF0-F1
#
_cell.length_a   1.000
_cell.length_b   1.000
_cell.length_c   1.000
_cell.angle_alpha   90.00
_cell.angle_beta   90.00
_cell.angle_gamma   90.00
#
_symmetry.space_group_name_H-M   'P 1'
#
loop_
_entity.id
_entity.type
_entity.pdbx_description
1 polymer ?
#
loop_
_entity_poly.entity_id
_entity_poly.type
_entity_poly.pdbx_seq_one_letter_code
_entity_poly.pdbx_strand_id
1 'polypeptide(L)'
;AIEGPHGTGKSTLLFHLSEVVAAEARPVVRIRLRSRGDVLGVLESMRHTPRGGLACIDSWELLGTVGRSMVRCMARTLGIGLMVTSHGPTDLPTLVSCRGSRALLEALVSQLPGHGEWFGTTIIPADLEAAIVAAGEDLRQAFDLLYDRFERSRAGAPR
;
A
#
# COMPACT_ATOMS: atom_id res chain seq x y z
N ALA A 1 -5.86 -11.22 0.50
CA ALA A 1 -5.82 -9.82 0.96
C ALA A 1 -4.38 -9.43 1.28
N ILE A 2 -4.01 -8.19 0.98
CA ILE A 2 -2.77 -7.55 1.42
C ILE A 2 -3.15 -6.75 2.67
N GLU A 3 -2.70 -7.19 3.84
CA GLU A 3 -3.17 -6.68 5.13
C GLU A 3 -2.06 -5.92 5.85
N GLY A 4 -2.40 -4.93 6.66
CA GLY A 4 -1.42 -4.25 7.51
C GLY A 4 -1.75 -2.79 7.82
N PRO A 5 -1.07 -2.17 8.79
CA PRO A 5 -1.33 -0.81 9.24
C PRO A 5 -1.22 0.26 8.14
N HIS A 6 -1.61 1.50 8.43
CA HIS A 6 -1.44 2.61 7.50
C HIS A 6 0.04 2.79 7.10
N GLY A 7 0.26 3.30 5.89
CA GLY A 7 1.60 3.66 5.42
C GLY A 7 2.59 2.54 5.15
N THR A 8 2.23 1.26 5.34
CA THR A 8 3.15 0.12 5.12
C THR A 8 3.32 -0.33 3.66
N GLY A 9 2.86 0.46 2.68
CA GLY A 9 3.05 0.17 1.26
C GLY A 9 2.05 -0.79 0.62
N LYS A 10 0.94 -1.14 1.29
CA LYS A 10 -0.09 -2.07 0.76
C LYS A 10 -0.62 -1.68 -0.62
N SER A 11 -1.00 -0.43 -0.82
CA SER A 11 -1.54 0.07 -2.09
C SER A 11 -0.47 0.05 -3.18
N THR A 12 0.79 0.32 -2.83
CA THR A 12 1.95 0.19 -3.72
C THR A 12 2.14 -1.27 -4.16
N LEU A 13 2.09 -2.21 -3.21
CA LEU A 13 2.19 -3.64 -3.51
C LEU A 13 1.01 -4.14 -4.35
N LEU A 14 -0.22 -3.70 -4.04
CA LEU A 14 -1.42 -4.02 -4.82
C LEU A 14 -1.24 -3.58 -6.28
N PHE A 15 -0.77 -2.35 -6.48
CA PHE A 15 -0.50 -1.80 -7.80
C PHE A 15 0.52 -2.65 -8.55
N HIS A 16 1.68 -2.93 -7.95
CA HIS A 16 2.72 -3.74 -8.60
C HIS A 16 2.26 -5.17 -8.93
N LEU A 17 1.62 -5.88 -7.99
CA LEU A 17 1.10 -7.22 -8.26
C LEU A 17 0.06 -7.23 -9.37
N SER A 18 -0.76 -6.18 -9.43
CA SER A 18 -1.77 -6.05 -10.47
C SER A 18 -1.19 -5.68 -11.84
N GLU A 19 0.00 -5.06 -11.91
CA GLU A 19 0.74 -4.87 -13.17
C GLU A 19 1.30 -6.20 -13.67
N VAL A 20 1.89 -7.00 -12.78
CA VAL A 20 2.39 -8.34 -13.11
C VAL A 20 1.28 -9.22 -13.68
N VAL A 21 0.11 -9.25 -13.01
CA VAL A 21 -1.04 -10.03 -13.51
C VAL A 21 -1.56 -9.51 -14.85
N ALA A 22 -1.58 -8.19 -15.05
CA ALA A 22 -2.02 -7.61 -16.32
C ALA A 22 -1.05 -7.96 -17.47
N ALA A 23 0.25 -8.02 -17.20
CA ALA A 23 1.28 -8.42 -18.17
C ALA A 23 1.13 -9.88 -18.64
N GLU A 24 0.51 -10.74 -17.84
CA GLU A 24 0.15 -12.12 -18.20
C GLU A 24 -1.15 -12.23 -19.03
N ALA A 25 -1.57 -11.13 -19.67
CA ALA A 25 -2.80 -11.01 -20.47
C ALA A 25 -4.10 -11.33 -19.71
N ARG A 26 -4.08 -11.28 -18.38
CA ARG A 26 -5.28 -11.40 -17.56
C ARG A 26 -5.94 -10.03 -17.38
N PRO A 27 -7.25 -9.88 -17.64
CA PRO A 27 -7.94 -8.60 -17.43
C PRO A 27 -7.90 -8.17 -15.97
N VAL A 28 -7.44 -6.95 -15.72
CA VAL A 28 -7.34 -6.36 -14.37
C VAL A 28 -8.15 -5.06 -14.33
N VAL A 29 -9.01 -4.93 -13.32
CA VAL A 29 -9.65 -3.65 -12.97
C VAL A 29 -9.13 -3.18 -11.61
N ARG A 30 -8.75 -1.91 -11.50
CA ARG A 30 -8.26 -1.30 -10.26
C ARG A 30 -9.25 -0.28 -9.75
N ILE A 31 -9.63 -0.41 -8.50
CA ILE A 31 -10.65 0.42 -7.87
C ILE A 31 -10.08 0.89 -6.54
N ARG A 32 -10.06 2.20 -6.32
CA ARG A 32 -9.66 2.78 -5.04
C ARG A 32 -10.88 3.33 -4.33
N LEU A 33 -11.19 2.77 -3.17
CA LEU A 33 -12.26 3.27 -2.32
C LEU A 33 -11.79 4.53 -1.61
N ARG A 34 -12.62 5.57 -1.69
CA ARG A 34 -12.51 6.84 -0.96
C ARG A 34 -13.57 6.93 0.12
N SER A 35 -14.71 6.27 -0.07
CA SER A 35 -15.84 6.31 0.86
C SER A 35 -16.71 5.04 0.81
N ARG A 36 -17.62 4.92 1.78
CA ARG A 36 -18.71 3.90 1.75
C ARG A 36 -19.67 4.07 0.56
N GLY A 37 -19.76 5.27 -0.02
CA GLY A 37 -20.63 5.55 -1.17
C GLY A 37 -20.15 4.90 -2.46
N ASP A 38 -18.89 4.49 -2.51
CA ASP A 38 -18.24 3.99 -3.73
C ASP A 38 -18.62 2.53 -4.06
N VAL A 39 -19.40 1.87 -3.19
CA VAL A 39 -19.81 0.46 -3.34
C VAL A 39 -20.49 0.22 -4.69
N LEU A 40 -21.38 1.12 -5.13
CA LEU A 40 -22.06 0.98 -6.42
C LEU A 40 -21.07 1.04 -7.59
N GLY A 41 -20.12 1.97 -7.55
CA GLY A 41 -19.07 2.10 -8.57
C GLY A 41 -18.15 0.89 -8.61
N VAL A 42 -17.87 0.26 -7.47
CA VAL A 42 -17.13 -1.03 -7.41
C VAL A 42 -17.91 -2.12 -8.13
N LEU A 43 -19.20 -2.25 -7.81
CA LEU A 43 -20.04 -3.28 -8.41
C LEU A 43 -20.19 -3.07 -9.92
N GLU A 44 -20.35 -1.83 -10.36
CA GLU A 44 -20.41 -1.47 -11.77
C GLU A 44 -19.10 -1.81 -12.49
N SER A 45 -17.95 -1.43 -11.92
CA SER A 45 -16.64 -1.72 -12.50
C SER A 45 -16.41 -3.22 -12.67
N MET A 46 -16.76 -4.01 -11.67
CA MET A 46 -16.62 -5.46 -11.71
C MET A 46 -17.55 -6.15 -12.71
N ARG A 47 -18.74 -5.60 -12.99
CA ARG A 47 -19.64 -6.13 -14.03
C ARG A 47 -19.02 -6.10 -15.42
N HIS A 48 -18.14 -5.13 -15.66
CA HIS A 48 -17.42 -5.00 -16.93
C HIS A 48 -16.14 -5.84 -16.96
N THR A 49 -15.77 -6.51 -15.86
CA THR A 49 -14.60 -7.37 -15.81
C THR A 49 -14.92 -8.75 -16.43
N PRO A 50 -14.17 -9.17 -17.46
CA PRO A 50 -14.38 -10.49 -18.07
C PRO A 50 -14.16 -11.64 -17.08
N ARG A 51 -14.83 -12.77 -17.33
CA ARG A 51 -14.63 -14.01 -16.57
C ARG A 51 -13.15 -14.41 -16.59
N GLY A 52 -12.62 -14.85 -15.45
CA GLY A 52 -11.20 -15.11 -15.28
C GLY A 52 -10.36 -13.86 -15.00
N GLY A 53 -10.93 -12.66 -15.06
CA GLY A 53 -10.25 -11.41 -14.69
C GLY A 53 -9.96 -11.29 -13.19
N LEU A 54 -9.40 -10.15 -12.80
CA LEU A 54 -9.03 -9.80 -11.43
C LEU A 54 -9.52 -8.39 -11.09
N ALA A 55 -10.26 -8.24 -9.99
CA ALA A 55 -10.55 -6.94 -9.41
C ALA A 55 -9.62 -6.65 -8.24
N CYS A 56 -8.86 -5.55 -8.38
CA CYS A 56 -7.92 -5.03 -7.40
C CYS A 56 -8.59 -3.87 -6.64
N ILE A 57 -8.88 -4.05 -5.36
CA ILE A 57 -9.63 -3.06 -4.56
C ILE A 57 -8.76 -2.52 -3.42
N ASP A 58 -8.44 -1.23 -3.47
CA ASP A 58 -7.74 -0.52 -2.40
C ASP A 58 -8.73 -0.05 -1.33
N SER A 59 -8.31 -0.08 -0.06
CA SER A 59 -9.13 0.24 1.13
C SER A 59 -10.42 -0.60 1.31
N TRP A 60 -10.30 -1.93 1.26
CA TRP A 60 -11.39 -2.92 1.42
C TRP A 60 -12.28 -2.67 2.64
N GLU A 61 -11.70 -2.14 3.71
CA GLU A 61 -12.41 -1.90 4.94
C GLU A 61 -13.59 -0.93 4.80
N LEU A 62 -13.50 -0.01 3.83
CA LEU A 62 -14.49 1.04 3.56
C LEU A 62 -15.80 0.50 2.96
N LEU A 63 -15.83 -0.72 2.43
CA LEU A 63 -17.09 -1.31 1.91
C LEU A 63 -18.12 -1.63 3.00
N GLY A 64 -17.69 -1.74 4.26
CA GLY A 64 -18.51 -2.29 5.34
C GLY A 64 -18.88 -3.77 5.11
N THR A 65 -19.54 -4.40 6.07
CA THR A 65 -19.84 -5.85 6.03
C THR A 65 -20.77 -6.24 4.88
N VAL A 66 -21.78 -5.40 4.61
CA VAL A 66 -22.75 -5.63 3.53
C VAL A 66 -22.07 -5.48 2.17
N GLY A 67 -21.32 -4.39 1.94
CA GLY A 67 -20.63 -4.16 0.67
C GLY A 67 -19.59 -5.25 0.38
N ARG A 68 -18.84 -5.70 1.38
CA ARG A 68 -17.90 -6.84 1.24
C ARG A 68 -18.62 -8.10 0.80
N SER A 69 -19.77 -8.43 1.42
CA SER A 69 -20.57 -9.60 1.06
C SER A 69 -21.09 -9.53 -0.38
N MET A 70 -21.59 -8.35 -0.79
CA MET A 70 -22.06 -8.12 -2.16
C MET A 70 -20.94 -8.28 -3.19
N VAL A 71 -19.79 -7.64 -2.96
CA VAL A 71 -18.62 -7.73 -3.84
C VAL A 71 -18.12 -9.17 -3.94
N ARG A 72 -18.03 -9.90 -2.82
CA ARG A 72 -17.62 -11.31 -2.82
C ARG A 72 -18.61 -12.21 -3.57
N CYS A 73 -19.91 -12.01 -3.35
CA CYS A 73 -20.93 -12.76 -4.07
C CYS A 73 -20.82 -12.52 -5.57
N MET A 74 -20.74 -11.26 -5.99
CA MET A 74 -20.65 -10.91 -7.40
C MET A 74 -19.36 -11.40 -8.05
N ALA A 75 -18.22 -11.34 -7.34
CA ALA A 75 -16.96 -11.88 -7.85
C ALA A 75 -17.06 -13.38 -8.15
N ARG A 76 -17.71 -14.15 -7.27
CA ARG A 76 -17.96 -15.59 -7.49
C ARG A 76 -18.90 -15.83 -8.66
N THR A 77 -20.00 -15.08 -8.74
CA THR A 77 -20.99 -15.21 -9.82
C THR A 77 -20.39 -14.90 -11.19
N LEU A 78 -19.55 -13.87 -11.28
CA LEU A 78 -18.87 -13.47 -12.52
C LEU A 78 -17.64 -14.34 -12.82
N GLY A 79 -17.16 -15.14 -11.87
CA GLY A 79 -15.95 -15.94 -12.00
C GLY A 79 -14.69 -15.08 -12.10
N ILE A 80 -14.62 -14.00 -11.34
CA ILE A 80 -13.46 -13.09 -11.28
C ILE A 80 -12.76 -13.21 -9.93
N GLY A 81 -11.43 -13.03 -9.95
CA GLY A 81 -10.60 -13.01 -8.75
C GLY A 81 -10.73 -11.68 -7.99
N LEU A 82 -10.40 -11.71 -6.70
CA LEU A 82 -10.28 -10.52 -5.87
C LEU A 82 -8.86 -10.42 -5.29
N MET A 83 -8.26 -9.25 -5.42
CA MET A 83 -7.04 -8.86 -4.70
C MET A 83 -7.33 -7.54 -4.01
N VAL A 84 -7.15 -7.45 -2.71
CA VAL A 84 -7.61 -6.29 -1.95
C VAL A 84 -6.56 -5.87 -0.93
N THR A 85 -6.57 -4.60 -0.54
CA THR A 85 -5.80 -4.13 0.63
C THR A 85 -6.72 -3.85 1.80
N SER A 86 -6.27 -4.12 3.03
CA SER A 86 -7.02 -3.83 4.25
C SER A 86 -6.11 -3.39 5.38
N HIS A 87 -6.59 -2.51 6.27
CA HIS A 87 -5.86 -2.14 7.49
C HIS A 87 -5.76 -3.23 8.54
N GLY A 88 -6.71 -4.16 8.55
CA GLY A 88 -6.75 -5.28 9.48
C GLY A 88 -7.19 -6.58 8.81
N PRO A 89 -7.36 -7.65 9.62
CA PRO A 89 -7.79 -8.95 9.14
C PRO A 89 -9.08 -8.88 8.32
N THR A 90 -9.13 -9.66 7.26
CA THR A 90 -10.28 -9.77 6.36
C THR A 90 -10.90 -11.16 6.40
N ASP A 91 -12.05 -11.30 5.76
CA ASP A 91 -12.73 -12.57 5.48
C ASP A 91 -12.21 -13.27 4.20
N LEU A 92 -11.04 -12.83 3.72
CA LEU A 92 -10.36 -13.36 2.54
C LEU A 92 -9.01 -13.97 2.96
N PRO A 93 -8.50 -14.98 2.24
CA PRO A 93 -7.17 -15.51 2.51
C PRO A 93 -6.11 -14.42 2.46
N THR A 94 -5.29 -14.28 3.50
CA THR A 94 -4.18 -13.34 3.55
C THR A 94 -3.10 -13.78 2.55
N LEU A 95 -2.72 -12.87 1.65
CA LEU A 95 -1.65 -13.07 0.68
C LEU A 95 -0.32 -12.55 1.23
N VAL A 96 -0.35 -11.34 1.80
CA VAL A 96 0.81 -10.66 2.37
C VAL A 96 0.36 -9.86 3.58
N SER A 97 1.13 -9.91 4.66
CA SER A 97 1.00 -8.99 5.79
C SER A 97 2.14 -7.96 5.73
N CYS A 98 1.81 -6.70 5.45
CA CYS A 98 2.74 -5.60 5.36
C CYS A 98 2.92 -4.95 6.74
N ARG A 99 4.14 -5.02 7.27
CA ARG A 99 4.54 -4.30 8.49
C ARG A 99 5.74 -3.40 8.19
N GLY A 100 5.73 -2.21 8.77
CA GLY A 100 6.92 -1.38 8.77
C GLY A 100 7.98 -2.02 9.66
N SER A 101 9.24 -1.90 9.24
CA SER A 101 10.37 -2.31 10.06
C SER A 101 11.54 -1.40 9.75
N ARG A 102 12.46 -1.27 10.70
CA ARG A 102 13.72 -0.54 10.49
C ARG A 102 14.47 -1.07 9.27
N ALA A 103 14.57 -2.39 9.11
CA ALA A 103 15.26 -3.00 7.98
C ALA A 103 14.61 -2.63 6.63
N LEU A 104 13.28 -2.60 6.56
CA LEU A 104 12.58 -2.16 5.36
C LEU A 104 12.76 -0.66 5.09
N LEU A 105 12.69 0.18 6.13
CA LEU A 105 12.97 1.61 6.01
C LEU A 105 14.39 1.86 5.48
N GLU A 106 15.38 1.16 6.04
CA GLU A 106 16.78 1.23 5.62
C GLU A 106 16.96 0.78 4.17
N ALA A 107 16.32 -0.32 3.77
CA ALA A 107 16.34 -0.80 2.39
C ALA A 107 15.67 0.16 1.40
N LEU A 108 14.66 0.92 1.82
CA LEU A 108 14.02 1.94 0.99
C LEU A 108 14.88 3.21 0.90
N VAL A 109 15.47 3.62 2.03
CA VAL A 109 16.40 4.75 2.11
C VAL A 109 17.65 4.52 1.26
N SER A 110 18.19 3.30 1.22
CA SER A 110 19.36 2.96 0.40
C SER A 110 19.10 2.98 -1.11
N GLN A 111 17.84 2.93 -1.53
CA GLN A 111 17.44 3.05 -2.94
C GLN A 111 17.26 4.51 -3.37
N LEU A 112 17.34 5.47 -2.46
CA LEU A 112 17.20 6.89 -2.81
C LEU A 112 18.42 7.40 -3.58
N PRO A 113 18.23 8.27 -4.59
CA PRO A 113 19.34 8.87 -5.32
C PRO A 113 20.30 9.63 -4.40
N GLY A 114 21.61 9.49 -4.67
CA GLY A 114 22.64 10.16 -3.88
C GLY A 114 22.74 9.68 -2.44
N HIS A 115 22.14 8.55 -2.06
CA HIS A 115 22.14 8.00 -0.70
C HIS A 115 23.52 8.05 -0.04
N GLY A 116 24.59 7.66 -0.75
CA GLY A 116 25.95 7.67 -0.22
C GLY A 116 26.54 9.05 0.10
N GLU A 117 25.94 10.14 -0.39
CA GLU A 117 26.44 11.51 -0.16
C GLU A 117 25.92 12.08 1.16
N TRP A 118 24.68 11.75 1.53
CA TRP A 118 24.01 12.31 2.70
C TRP A 118 23.74 11.31 3.82
N PHE A 119 23.75 10.01 3.54
CA PHE A 119 23.59 8.98 4.56
C PHE A 119 24.92 8.71 5.26
N GLY A 120 24.87 8.67 6.59
CA GLY A 120 26.05 8.67 7.46
C GLY A 120 26.60 10.06 7.80
N THR A 121 26.20 11.10 7.06
CA THR A 121 26.59 12.50 7.32
C THR A 121 25.42 13.33 7.85
N THR A 122 24.36 13.45 7.06
CA THR A 122 23.16 14.25 7.36
C THR A 122 22.09 13.43 8.07
N ILE A 123 21.89 12.19 7.63
CA ILE A 123 21.01 11.21 8.25
C ILE A 123 21.87 10.04 8.67
N ILE A 124 21.92 9.73 9.96
CA ILE A 124 22.71 8.61 10.49
C ILE A 124 21.80 7.39 10.76
N PRO A 125 22.34 6.15 10.86
CA PRO A 125 21.52 4.97 11.13
C PRO A 125 20.63 5.08 12.37
N ALA A 126 21.05 5.81 13.41
CA ALA A 126 20.24 6.05 14.60
C ALA A 126 18.96 6.87 14.31
N ASP A 127 18.97 7.69 13.26
CA ASP A 127 17.80 8.49 12.86
C ASP A 127 16.71 7.62 12.24
N LEU A 128 17.08 6.53 11.57
CA LEU A 128 16.12 5.57 11.00
C LEU A 128 15.37 4.85 12.12
N GLU A 129 16.08 4.44 13.17
CA GLU A 129 15.47 3.82 14.35
C GLU A 129 14.54 4.82 15.06
N ALA A 130 14.99 6.06 15.26
CA ALA A 130 14.16 7.09 15.86
C ALA A 130 12.91 7.39 15.03
N ALA A 131 13.02 7.45 13.71
CA ALA A 131 11.91 7.73 12.81
C ALA A 131 10.87 6.60 12.79
N ILE A 132 11.30 5.33 12.70
CA ILE A 132 10.36 4.20 12.66
C ILE A 132 9.61 4.01 13.97
N VAL A 133 10.27 4.24 15.11
CA VAL A 133 9.66 4.21 16.44
C VAL A 133 8.66 5.36 16.59
N ALA A 134 9.05 6.58 16.23
CA ALA A 134 8.16 7.75 16.31
C ALA A 134 6.94 7.63 15.39
N ALA A 135 7.09 6.98 14.23
CA ALA A 135 6.03 6.76 13.27
C ALA A 135 5.15 5.53 13.58
N GLY A 136 5.46 4.75 14.63
CA GLY A 136 4.68 3.57 14.98
C GLY A 136 4.60 2.54 13.85
N GLU A 137 5.71 2.28 13.16
CA GLU A 137 5.81 1.40 11.98
C GLU A 137 5.13 1.93 10.69
N ASP A 138 4.59 3.16 10.67
CA ASP A 138 4.15 3.80 9.43
C ASP A 138 5.39 4.28 8.63
N LEU A 139 5.73 3.56 7.56
CA LEU A 139 6.89 3.89 6.74
C LEU A 139 6.76 5.24 6.05
N ARG A 140 5.54 5.65 5.66
CA ARG A 140 5.34 6.95 5.02
C ARG A 140 5.66 8.06 6.01
N GLN A 141 5.12 7.98 7.22
CA GLN A 141 5.40 8.94 8.27
C GLN A 141 6.89 8.92 8.67
N ALA A 142 7.51 7.75 8.73
CA ALA A 142 8.95 7.65 8.99
C ALA A 142 9.78 8.36 7.90
N PHE A 143 9.39 8.23 6.62
CA PHE A 143 10.00 8.97 5.52
C PHE A 143 9.83 10.49 5.67
N ASP A 144 8.62 10.95 6.01
CA ASP A 144 8.35 12.37 6.22
C ASP A 144 9.24 12.94 7.33
N LEU A 145 9.39 12.22 8.46
CA LEU A 145 10.27 12.61 9.57
C LEU A 145 11.75 12.69 9.17
N LEU A 146 12.23 11.73 8.37
CA LEU A 146 13.60 11.75 7.85
C LEU A 146 13.83 12.90 6.88
N TYR A 147 12.85 13.20 6.02
CA TYR A 147 12.91 14.32 5.09
C TYR A 147 12.95 15.67 5.81
N ASP A 148 12.10 15.87 6.81
CA ASP A 148 12.09 17.09 7.64
C ASP A 148 13.41 17.30 8.38
N ARG A 149 14.08 16.22 8.79
CA ARG A 149 15.41 16.29 9.38
C ARG A 149 16.46 16.68 8.35
N PHE A 150 16.44 16.05 7.17
CA PHE A 150 17.36 16.35 6.09
C PHE A 150 17.29 17.83 5.68
N GLU A 151 16.09 18.38 5.50
CA GLU A 151 15.91 19.79 5.12
C GLU A 151 16.35 20.75 6.23
N ARG A 152 16.13 20.42 7.51
CA ARG A 152 16.63 21.24 8.63
C ARG A 152 18.15 21.30 8.67
N SER A 153 18.84 20.18 8.46
CA SER A 153 20.30 20.14 8.38
C SER A 153 20.83 20.95 7.21
N ARG A 154 20.15 20.90 6.06
CA ARG A 154 20.51 21.68 4.86
C ARG A 154 20.30 23.18 5.05
N ALA A 155 19.25 23.59 5.77
CA ALA A 155 18.97 24.99 6.07
C ALA A 155 19.93 25.60 7.10
N GLY A 156 20.53 24.78 7.98
CA GLY A 156 21.49 25.20 9.01
C GLY A 156 22.96 25.22 8.56
N ALA A 157 23.28 24.65 7.40
CA ALA A 157 24.65 24.65 6.87
C ALA A 157 24.98 26.02 6.25
N PRO A 158 26.09 26.68 6.63
CA PRO A 158 26.56 27.86 5.90
C PRO A 158 26.89 27.45 4.46
N ARG A 159 26.41 28.25 3.50
CA ARG A 159 26.68 28.08 2.06
C ARG A 159 28.15 28.27 1.73
#